data_AF-H0QJP1-F1
#
_entry.id   AF-H0QJP1-F1
#
_cell.length_a   1.000
_cell.length_b   1.000
_cell.length_c   1.000
_cell.angle_alpha   90.00
_cell.angle_beta   90.00
_cell.angle_gamma   90.00
#
_symmetry.space_group_name_H-M   'P 1'
#
loop_
_entity.id
_entity.type
_entity.pdbx_description
1 polymer ?
#
loop_
_entity_poly.entity_id
_entity_poly.type
_entity_poly.pdbx_seq_one_letter_code
_entity_poly.pdbx_strand_id
1 'polypeptide(L)'
;MAFTAVPKLLPGDRVAILSPSFAAPGFAPVVHERAMLRLIAETGLIPVEYPTTRTLGARAEDRAADINAAFADRTIRGIITTVGGDDQITVVPHLNAEVATADPKPFFGYSDNTNILNWLWSLGIPEYYGGSTQMHLARPPHR
;
A
#
# COMPACT_ATOMS: atom_id res chain seq x y z
N MET A 1 3.67 18.50 -15.93
CA MET A 1 2.72 17.43 -15.54
C MET A 1 1.92 17.97 -14.37
N ALA A 2 0.59 17.88 -14.40
CA ALA A 2 -0.27 18.31 -13.29
C ALA A 2 -0.81 17.07 -12.59
N PHE A 3 -0.69 17.01 -11.27
CA PHE A 3 -1.21 15.90 -10.48
C PHE A 3 -2.71 16.08 -10.20
N THR A 4 -3.44 14.98 -10.23
CA THR A 4 -4.84 14.96 -9.77
C THR A 4 -4.88 15.19 -8.27
N ALA A 5 -5.82 16.00 -7.77
CA ALA A 5 -6.01 16.15 -6.33
C ALA A 5 -6.58 14.87 -5.74
N VAL A 6 -5.92 14.31 -4.72
CA VAL A 6 -6.44 13.17 -3.94
C VAL A 6 -6.91 13.65 -2.57
N PRO A 7 -8.02 13.10 -2.03
CA PRO A 7 -8.50 13.50 -0.72
C PRO A 7 -7.49 13.21 0.40
N LYS A 8 -7.38 14.15 1.36
CA LYS A 8 -6.64 13.93 2.60
C LYS A 8 -7.34 12.86 3.43
N LEU A 9 -6.58 11.88 3.91
CA LEU A 9 -7.07 10.85 4.83
C LEU A 9 -7.51 11.45 6.16
N LEU A 10 -8.63 10.97 6.69
CA LEU A 10 -9.23 11.38 7.96
C LEU A 10 -9.42 10.18 8.89
N PRO A 11 -9.45 10.39 10.22
CA PRO A 11 -9.86 9.34 11.15
C PRO A 11 -11.19 8.69 10.74
N GLY A 12 -11.25 7.36 10.77
CA GLY A 12 -12.38 6.56 10.30
C GLY A 12 -12.29 6.10 8.84
N ASP A 13 -11.40 6.68 8.03
CA ASP A 13 -11.17 6.20 6.66
C ASP A 13 -10.56 4.80 6.66
N ARG A 14 -11.02 3.97 5.71
CA ARG A 14 -10.45 2.64 5.47
C ARG A 14 -9.25 2.76 4.54
N VAL A 15 -8.14 2.11 4.89
CA VAL A 15 -6.92 2.10 4.08
C VAL A 15 -6.49 0.67 3.78
N ALA A 16 -6.16 0.39 2.53
CA ALA A 16 -5.66 -0.92 2.14
C ALA A 16 -4.22 -1.10 2.61
N ILE A 17 -3.91 -2.26 3.20
CA ILE A 17 -2.56 -2.65 3.62
C ILE A 17 -2.06 -3.74 2.69
N LEU A 18 -1.14 -3.41 1.80
CA LEU A 18 -0.74 -4.30 0.69
C LEU A 18 0.73 -4.74 0.79
N SER A 19 1.01 -5.96 0.34
CA SER A 19 2.37 -6.48 0.17
C SER A 19 2.70 -6.70 -1.30
N PRO A 20 2.92 -5.62 -2.08
CA PRO A 20 3.13 -5.73 -3.51
C PRO A 20 4.54 -6.25 -3.88
N SER A 21 5.43 -6.39 -2.90
CA SER A 21 6.76 -7.00 -3.03
C SER A 21 6.90 -8.11 -1.98
N PHE A 22 7.82 -8.01 -1.01
CA PHE A 22 7.90 -8.99 0.08
C PHE A 22 6.71 -8.91 1.05
N ALA A 23 6.02 -10.03 1.27
CA ALA A 23 4.93 -10.17 2.25
C ALA A 23 5.45 -10.32 3.68
N ALA A 24 6.16 -9.29 4.17
CA ALA A 24 6.69 -9.25 5.53
C ALA A 24 5.66 -9.51 6.66
N PRO A 25 4.36 -9.18 6.52
CA PRO A 25 3.37 -9.60 7.50
C PRO A 25 3.26 -11.12 7.70
N GLY A 26 3.47 -11.91 6.65
CA GLY A 26 3.51 -13.37 6.73
C GLY A 26 4.77 -13.90 7.42
N PHE A 27 5.90 -13.21 7.24
CA PHE A 27 7.18 -13.58 7.86
C PHE A 27 7.28 -13.14 9.32
N ALA A 28 6.81 -11.94 9.65
CA ALA A 28 6.91 -11.33 10.98
C ALA A 28 5.55 -10.78 11.43
N PRO A 29 4.57 -11.64 11.74
CA PRO A 29 3.20 -11.22 12.06
C PRO A 29 3.13 -10.33 13.30
N VAL A 30 3.94 -10.59 14.34
CA VAL A 30 3.96 -9.75 15.56
C VAL A 30 4.37 -8.30 15.27
N VAL A 31 5.27 -8.10 14.31
CA VAL A 31 5.70 -6.76 13.87
C VAL A 31 4.57 -6.06 13.12
N HIS A 32 3.87 -6.82 12.27
CA HIS A 32 2.71 -6.31 11.53
C HIS A 32 1.55 -5.92 12.44
N GLU A 33 1.18 -6.77 13.41
CA GLU A 33 0.11 -6.44 14.38
C GLU A 33 0.40 -5.15 15.14
N ARG A 34 1.67 -4.96 15.54
CA ARG A 34 2.09 -3.72 16.20
C ARG A 34 1.91 -2.51 15.28
N ALA A 35 2.27 -2.64 14.00
CA ALA A 35 2.09 -1.58 13.03
C ALA A 35 0.61 -1.22 12.84
N MET A 36 -0.28 -2.22 12.79
CA MET A 36 -1.72 -2.00 12.65
C MET A 36 -2.30 -1.28 13.86
N LEU A 37 -1.95 -1.73 15.07
CA LEU A 37 -2.37 -1.07 16.30
C LEU A 37 -1.89 0.38 16.37
N ARG A 38 -0.64 0.65 15.97
CA ARG A 38 -0.11 2.01 15.95
C ARG A 38 -0.78 2.87 14.90
N LEU A 39 -0.99 2.35 13.69
CA LEU A 39 -1.71 3.05 12.64
C LEU A 39 -3.08 3.53 13.15
N ILE A 40 -3.85 2.62 13.76
CA ILE A 40 -5.15 2.95 14.35
C ILE A 40 -5.01 4.00 15.46
N ALA A 41 -4.10 3.78 16.41
CA ALA A 41 -3.97 4.65 17.57
C ALA A 41 -3.51 6.09 17.23
N GLU A 42 -2.61 6.25 16.25
CA GLU A 42 -2.04 7.55 15.92
C GLU A 42 -2.84 8.32 14.87
N THR A 43 -3.62 7.64 14.04
CA THR A 43 -4.30 8.26 12.89
C THR A 43 -5.82 8.07 12.88
N GLY A 44 -6.34 7.09 13.61
CA GLY A 44 -7.73 6.67 13.54
C GLY A 44 -8.12 5.97 12.23
N LEU A 45 -7.16 5.66 11.35
CA LEU A 45 -7.41 4.92 10.11
C LEU A 45 -7.72 3.46 10.38
N ILE A 46 -8.58 2.88 9.54
CA ILE A 46 -9.01 1.48 9.65
C ILE A 46 -8.25 0.64 8.62
N PRO A 47 -7.24 -0.15 9.02
CA PRO A 47 -6.50 -1.00 8.08
C PRO A 47 -7.38 -2.13 7.53
N VAL A 48 -7.26 -2.38 6.24
CA VAL A 48 -7.94 -3.46 5.52
C VAL A 48 -6.89 -4.28 4.79
N GLU A 49 -6.78 -5.56 5.15
CA GLU A 49 -5.89 -6.50 4.47
C GLU A 49 -6.56 -7.10 3.24
N TYR A 50 -5.71 -7.55 2.33
CA TYR A 50 -6.08 -8.19 1.08
C TYR A 50 -5.48 -9.60 1.00
N PRO A 51 -5.97 -10.47 0.09
CA PRO A 51 -5.54 -11.87 0.01
C PRO A 51 -4.02 -12.12 0.06
N THR A 52 -3.20 -11.25 -0.54
CA THR A 52 -1.75 -11.43 -0.60
C THR A 52 -0.98 -10.71 0.51
N THR A 53 -1.63 -9.90 1.35
CA THR A 53 -0.96 -9.10 2.41
C THR A 53 -0.08 -9.95 3.33
N ARG A 54 -0.47 -11.18 3.63
CA ARG A 54 0.31 -12.10 4.49
C ARG A 54 0.89 -13.30 3.73
N THR A 55 0.71 -13.35 2.42
CA THR A 55 0.99 -14.56 1.63
C THR A 55 2.40 -14.51 1.05
N LEU A 56 3.32 -15.25 1.66
CA LEU A 56 4.69 -15.39 1.18
C LEU A 56 4.71 -16.09 -0.18
N GLY A 57 5.47 -15.54 -1.14
CA GLY A 57 5.61 -16.12 -2.48
C GLY A 57 4.36 -16.02 -3.35
N ALA A 58 3.42 -15.10 -3.05
CA ALA A 58 2.30 -14.81 -3.92
C ALA A 58 2.77 -14.40 -5.33
N ARG A 59 2.05 -14.85 -6.35
CA ARG A 59 2.41 -14.54 -7.74
C ARG A 59 2.30 -13.04 -8.01
N ALA A 60 3.00 -12.57 -9.04
CA ALA A 60 2.93 -11.17 -9.45
C ALA A 60 1.51 -10.75 -9.83
N GLU A 61 0.74 -11.63 -10.50
CA GLU A 61 -0.64 -11.37 -10.89
C GLU A 61 -1.58 -11.26 -9.69
N ASP A 62 -1.39 -12.09 -8.67
CA ASP A 62 -2.20 -12.07 -7.45
C ASP A 62 -1.93 -10.79 -6.65
N ARG A 63 -0.65 -10.38 -6.54
CA ARG A 63 -0.28 -9.11 -5.90
C ARG A 63 -0.82 -7.90 -6.67
N ALA A 64 -0.82 -7.96 -8.00
CA ALA A 64 -1.44 -6.93 -8.84
C ALA A 64 -2.96 -6.88 -8.67
N ALA A 65 -3.62 -8.05 -8.51
CA ALA A 65 -5.05 -8.13 -8.28
C ALA A 65 -5.45 -7.40 -6.99
N ASP A 66 -4.67 -7.52 -5.92
CA ASP A 66 -4.89 -6.79 -4.67
C ASP A 66 -4.79 -5.27 -4.86
N ILE A 67 -3.80 -4.79 -5.61
CA ILE A 67 -3.63 -3.36 -5.92
C ILE A 67 -4.82 -2.85 -6.74
N ASN A 68 -5.19 -3.57 -7.80
CA ASN A 68 -6.32 -3.22 -8.65
C ASN A 68 -7.64 -3.22 -7.87
N ALA A 69 -7.84 -4.19 -6.98
CA ALA A 69 -9.02 -4.27 -6.12
C ALA A 69 -9.07 -3.11 -5.11
N ALA A 70 -7.93 -2.71 -4.54
CA ALA A 70 -7.87 -1.57 -3.62
C ALA A 70 -8.18 -0.23 -4.31
N PHE A 71 -7.73 -0.04 -5.57
CA PHE A 71 -8.13 1.12 -6.35
C PHE A 71 -9.62 1.08 -6.73
N ALA A 72 -10.15 -0.08 -7.13
CA ALA A 72 -11.56 -0.25 -7.51
C ALA A 72 -12.54 -0.07 -6.34
N ASP A 73 -12.13 -0.40 -5.12
CA ASP A 73 -12.96 -0.28 -3.93
C ASP A 73 -13.07 1.18 -3.47
N ARG A 74 -14.24 1.78 -3.69
CA ARG A 74 -14.56 3.17 -3.29
C ARG A 74 -14.63 3.38 -1.77
N THR A 75 -14.74 2.30 -0.99
CA THR A 75 -14.71 2.36 0.48
C THR A 75 -13.29 2.53 1.01
N ILE A 76 -12.27 2.18 0.22
CA ILE A 76 -10.86 2.42 0.53
C ILE A 76 -10.47 3.84 0.12
N ARG A 77 -9.93 4.62 1.04
CA ARG A 77 -9.54 6.02 0.78
C ARG A 77 -8.04 6.21 0.61
N GLY A 78 -7.23 5.19 0.85
CA GLY A 78 -5.78 5.23 0.63
C GLY A 78 -5.14 3.85 0.66
N ILE A 79 -3.92 3.74 0.16
CA ILE A 79 -3.17 2.49 0.07
C ILE A 79 -1.82 2.66 0.77
N ILE A 80 -1.49 1.78 1.70
CA ILE A 80 -0.23 1.79 2.45
C ILE A 80 0.45 0.44 2.27
N THR A 81 1.68 0.46 1.75
CA THR A 81 2.44 -0.78 1.52
C THR A 81 3.16 -1.25 2.77
N THR A 82 3.34 -2.56 2.90
CA THR A 82 3.95 -3.15 4.09
C THR A 82 5.45 -2.92 4.11
N VAL A 83 6.14 -3.25 3.01
CA VAL A 83 7.60 -3.08 2.80
C VAL A 83 7.91 -3.15 1.30
N GLY A 84 9.14 -2.82 0.91
CA GLY A 84 9.68 -3.14 -0.43
C GLY A 84 10.19 -4.60 -0.53
N GLY A 85 11.07 -4.84 -1.49
CA GLY A 85 11.69 -6.13 -1.81
C GLY A 85 12.55 -5.97 -3.06
N ASP A 86 12.39 -6.81 -4.08
CA ASP A 86 13.27 -6.82 -5.26
C ASP A 86 12.62 -7.25 -6.58
N ASP A 87 11.31 -7.50 -6.62
CA ASP A 87 10.65 -8.11 -7.79
C ASP A 87 9.40 -7.37 -8.30
N GLN A 88 9.06 -6.21 -7.74
CA GLN A 88 7.81 -5.52 -8.07
C GLN A 88 7.72 -5.08 -9.55
N ILE A 89 8.85 -4.99 -10.26
CA ILE A 89 8.84 -4.79 -11.72
C ILE A 89 8.02 -5.84 -12.47
N THR A 90 7.87 -7.05 -11.91
CA THR A 90 7.03 -8.13 -12.46
C THR A 90 5.54 -7.90 -12.23
N VAL A 91 5.16 -7.06 -11.26
CA VAL A 91 3.77 -6.73 -10.90
C VAL A 91 3.22 -5.64 -11.82
N VAL A 92 4.04 -4.65 -12.21
CA VAL A 92 3.64 -3.47 -13.00
C VAL A 92 2.86 -3.81 -14.29
N PRO A 93 3.24 -4.82 -15.10
CA PRO A 93 2.50 -5.19 -16.31
C PRO A 93 1.05 -5.63 -16.09
N HIS A 94 0.67 -5.98 -14.85
CA HIS A 94 -0.65 -6.46 -14.48
C HIS A 94 -1.52 -5.38 -13.82
N LEU A 95 -1.02 -4.15 -13.68
CA LEU A 95 -1.76 -3.04 -13.07
C LEU A 95 -2.74 -2.42 -14.07
N ASN A 96 -3.93 -2.10 -13.58
CA ASN A 96 -5.01 -1.53 -14.37
C ASN A 96 -5.05 0.00 -14.20
N ALA A 97 -4.55 0.72 -15.22
CA ALA A 97 -4.50 2.18 -15.21
C ALA A 97 -5.89 2.82 -15.22
N GLU A 98 -6.88 2.23 -15.90
CA GLU A 98 -8.25 2.76 -15.95
C GLU A 98 -8.89 2.75 -14.57
N VAL A 99 -8.68 1.68 -13.79
CA VAL A 99 -9.18 1.57 -12.42
C VAL A 99 -8.51 2.59 -11.50
N ALA A 100 -7.19 2.74 -11.57
CA ALA A 100 -6.47 3.69 -10.72
C ALA A 100 -6.81 5.16 -11.04
N THR A 101 -7.01 5.48 -12.32
CA THR A 101 -7.38 6.84 -12.76
C THR A 101 -8.84 7.18 -12.51
N ALA A 102 -9.73 6.19 -12.40
CA ALA A 102 -11.16 6.41 -12.13
C ALA A 102 -11.48 6.81 -10.68
N ASP A 103 -10.69 6.38 -9.70
CA ASP A 103 -10.81 6.77 -8.28
C ASP A 103 -9.40 6.93 -7.65
N PRO A 104 -8.67 8.00 -8.03
CA PRO A 104 -7.30 8.19 -7.56
C PRO A 104 -7.29 8.43 -6.05
N LYS A 105 -6.37 7.74 -5.36
CA LYS A 105 -6.22 7.79 -3.90
C LYS A 105 -4.74 7.82 -3.51
N PRO A 106 -4.40 8.43 -2.36
CA PRO A 106 -3.01 8.51 -1.91
C PRO A 106 -2.41 7.10 -1.73
N PHE A 107 -1.22 6.92 -2.30
CA PHE A 107 -0.44 5.69 -2.20
C PHE A 107 0.86 5.94 -1.42
N PHE A 108 1.15 5.12 -0.42
CA PHE A 108 2.33 5.24 0.45
C PHE A 108 3.23 4.01 0.28
N GLY A 109 4.47 4.22 -0.13
CA GLY A 109 5.48 3.17 -0.20
C GLY A 109 6.89 3.69 -0.36
N TYR A 110 7.88 2.84 -0.15
CA TYR A 110 9.29 3.17 -0.35
C TYR A 110 10.08 1.97 -0.88
N SER A 111 11.33 2.18 -1.30
CA SER A 111 12.24 1.15 -1.81
C SER A 111 11.68 0.52 -3.10
N ASP A 112 11.57 -0.79 -3.21
CA ASP A 112 11.06 -1.47 -4.42
C ASP A 112 9.68 -0.99 -4.88
N ASN A 113 8.90 -0.41 -3.95
CA ASN A 113 7.65 0.28 -4.26
C ASN A 113 7.81 1.43 -5.28
N THR A 114 9.04 1.89 -5.53
CA THR A 114 9.39 2.84 -6.60
C THR A 114 8.84 2.41 -7.96
N ASN A 115 8.73 1.11 -8.24
CA ASN A 115 8.13 0.61 -9.48
C ASN A 115 6.67 1.07 -9.62
N ILE A 116 5.85 0.86 -8.56
CA ILE A 116 4.47 1.35 -8.53
C ILE A 116 4.41 2.87 -8.42
N LEU A 117 5.28 3.50 -7.64
CA LEU A 117 5.31 4.97 -7.51
C LEU A 117 5.57 5.64 -8.88
N ASN A 118 6.52 5.14 -9.66
CA ASN A 118 6.78 5.62 -11.02
C ASN A 118 5.61 5.36 -11.98
N TRP A 119 4.94 4.21 -11.83
CA TRP A 119 3.74 3.91 -12.60
C TRP A 119 2.62 4.92 -12.27
N LEU A 120 2.35 5.21 -11.01
CA LEU A 120 1.36 6.22 -10.58
C LEU A 120 1.74 7.63 -11.04
N TRP A 121 3.02 7.99 -10.93
CA TRP A 121 3.56 9.25 -11.44
C TRP A 121 3.26 9.42 -12.93
N SER A 122 3.43 8.36 -13.73
CA SER A 122 3.14 8.38 -15.17
C SER A 122 1.65 8.62 -15.48
N LEU A 123 0.77 8.28 -14.55
CA LEU A 123 -0.68 8.51 -14.62
C LEU A 123 -1.12 9.85 -14.02
N GLY A 124 -0.20 10.64 -13.45
CA GLY A 124 -0.51 11.88 -12.76
C GLY A 124 -1.28 11.69 -11.45
N ILE A 125 -1.14 10.53 -10.81
CA ILE A 125 -1.75 10.23 -9.51
C ILE A 125 -0.70 10.50 -8.41
N PRO A 126 -0.99 11.36 -7.42
CA PRO A 126 -0.06 11.63 -6.33
C PRO A 126 0.30 10.39 -5.51
N GLU A 127 1.59 10.26 -5.27
CA GLU A 127 2.19 9.21 -4.47
C GLU A 127 3.18 9.76 -3.45
N TYR A 128 3.39 9.01 -2.36
CA TYR A 128 4.19 9.45 -1.22
C TYR A 128 5.30 8.44 -0.94
N TYR A 129 6.54 8.87 -1.17
CA TYR A 129 7.72 8.05 -0.90
C TYR A 129 7.98 7.96 0.61
N GLY A 130 7.47 6.91 1.26
CA GLY A 130 7.53 6.71 2.71
C GLY A 130 6.36 5.88 3.24
N GLY A 131 6.18 5.86 4.56
CA GLY A 131 4.97 5.32 5.18
C GLY A 131 4.83 3.80 5.21
N SER A 132 5.86 3.02 4.83
CA SER A 132 5.83 1.54 4.95
C SER A 132 5.50 1.10 6.38
N THR A 133 4.49 0.24 6.53
CA THR A 133 3.98 -0.15 7.85
C THR A 133 5.03 -0.96 8.64
N GLN A 134 5.73 -1.88 7.99
CA GLN A 134 6.65 -2.79 8.64
C GLN A 134 7.94 -2.09 9.09
N MET A 135 8.37 -1.03 8.40
CA MET A 135 9.64 -0.34 8.66
C MET A 135 9.45 0.94 9.48
N HIS A 136 8.44 1.75 9.17
CA HIS A 136 8.27 3.06 9.79
C HIS A 136 7.27 3.03 10.95
N LEU A 137 6.17 2.27 10.85
CA LEU A 137 5.15 2.22 11.90
C LEU A 137 5.45 1.17 12.97
N ALA A 138 6.04 0.03 12.59
CA ALA A 138 6.28 -1.07 13.53
C ALA A 138 7.43 -0.85 14.54
N ARG A 139 8.09 0.32 14.51
CA ARG A 139 9.26 0.62 15.33
C ARG A 139 8.95 0.40 16.82
N PRO A 140 9.73 -0.41 17.56
CA PRO A 140 9.53 -0.55 18.99
C PRO A 140 9.69 0.82 19.68
N PRO A 141 8.98 1.07 20.80
CA PRO A 141 9.19 2.29 21.58
C PRO A 141 10.66 2.39 21.98
N HIS A 142 11.20 3.61 21.93
CA HIS A 142 12.53 3.88 22.45
C HIS A 142 12.55 3.53 23.94
N ARG A 143 13.47 2.64 24.33
CA ARG A 143 13.84 2.46 25.74
C ARG A 143 14.75 3.60 26.16
#